data_AF-A0A4Z1C4J6-F1
#
_entry.id   AF-A0A4Z1C4J6-F1
#
_cell.length_a   1.000
_cell.length_b   1.000
_cell.length_c   1.000
_cell.angle_alpha   90.00
_cell.angle_beta   90.00
_cell.angle_gamma   90.00
#
_symmetry.space_group_name_H-M   'P 1'
#
loop_
_entity.id
_entity.type
_entity.pdbx_description
1 polymer ?
#
loop_
_entity_poly.entity_id
_entity_poly.type
_entity_poly.pdbx_seq_one_letter_code
_entity_poly.pdbx_strand_id
1 'polypeptide(L)'
;MQPLAISPHPLATEAGTRVLRQGGTAAEAAVAMGAVLAVVMPHFCGLGGDAVWLLADRDGRSAALMGIGQAPQVLPDLPDALPMRGPGAMLTTACAVDAWDRALQLDRAEGQGGIAVPDLLAPALALARDGFAVG
;
A
#
# COMPACT_ATOMS: atom_id res chain seq x y z
N MET A 1 23.31 -0.97 -11.66
CA MET A 1 21.99 -1.56 -11.96
C MET A 1 20.98 -0.44 -12.06
N GLN A 2 20.06 -0.49 -13.03
CA GLN A 2 18.93 0.43 -13.06
C GLN A 2 17.86 -0.03 -12.06
N PRO A 3 17.19 0.89 -11.34
CA PRO A 3 16.13 0.53 -10.41
C PRO A 3 14.91 -0.03 -11.17
N LEU A 4 14.21 -1.00 -10.57
CA LEU A 4 13.09 -1.73 -11.19
C LEU A 4 11.91 -1.78 -10.22
N ALA A 5 10.71 -1.52 -10.74
CA ALA A 5 9.43 -1.73 -10.05
C ALA A 5 8.60 -2.73 -10.84
N ILE A 6 7.97 -3.69 -10.17
CA ILE A 6 7.13 -4.72 -10.81
C ILE A 6 5.88 -4.90 -9.96
N SER A 7 4.72 -4.96 -10.62
CA SER A 7 3.43 -5.23 -9.99
C SER A 7 2.53 -6.06 -10.91
N PRO A 8 1.45 -6.64 -10.38
CA PRO A 8 0.43 -7.34 -11.17
C PRO A 8 -0.35 -6.46 -12.17
N HIS A 9 -0.23 -5.12 -12.15
CA HIS A 9 -0.96 -4.24 -13.07
C HIS A 9 -0.03 -3.21 -13.73
N PRO A 10 -0.04 -3.04 -15.06
CA PRO A 10 0.90 -2.16 -15.76
C PRO A 10 0.87 -0.70 -15.27
N LEU A 11 -0.31 -0.15 -14.98
CA LEU A 11 -0.43 1.22 -14.43
C LEU A 11 0.22 1.39 -13.06
N ALA A 12 0.19 0.36 -12.20
CA ALA A 12 0.87 0.40 -10.92
C ALA A 12 2.39 0.31 -11.10
N THR A 13 2.85 -0.60 -11.97
CA THR A 13 4.26 -0.69 -12.37
C THR A 13 4.80 0.65 -12.89
N GLU A 14 4.02 1.36 -13.70
CA GLU A 14 4.38 2.67 -14.22
C GLU A 14 4.52 3.71 -13.10
N ALA A 15 3.58 3.74 -12.15
CA ALA A 15 3.63 4.65 -11.02
C ALA A 15 4.89 4.43 -10.16
N GLY A 16 5.22 3.19 -9.83
CA GLY A 16 6.44 2.86 -9.09
C GLY A 16 7.72 3.20 -9.89
N THR A 17 7.74 2.88 -11.18
CA THR A 17 8.87 3.21 -12.06
C THR A 17 9.09 4.71 -12.15
N ARG A 18 8.02 5.51 -12.20
CA ARG A 18 8.09 6.98 -12.20
C ARG A 18 8.74 7.51 -10.93
N VAL A 19 8.34 7.02 -9.76
CA VAL A 19 8.93 7.40 -8.47
C VAL A 19 10.42 7.08 -8.43
N LEU A 20 10.82 5.87 -8.83
CA LEU A 20 12.24 5.48 -8.88
C LEU A 20 13.05 6.36 -9.86
N ARG A 21 12.48 6.74 -11.01
CA ARG A 21 13.11 7.65 -11.98
C ARG A 21 13.29 9.07 -11.44
N GLN A 22 12.43 9.50 -10.53
CA GLN A 22 12.54 10.79 -9.84
C GLN A 22 13.55 10.78 -8.69
N GLY A 23 14.22 9.64 -8.44
CA GLY A 23 15.17 9.48 -7.35
C GLY A 23 14.53 9.09 -6.03
N GLY A 24 13.24 8.72 -6.03
CA GLY A 24 12.55 8.21 -4.85
C GLY A 24 13.04 6.82 -4.43
N THR A 25 12.68 6.43 -3.22
CA THR A 25 13.09 5.14 -2.64
C THR A 25 12.22 3.99 -3.14
N ALA A 26 12.64 2.75 -2.80
CA ALA A 26 11.84 1.57 -3.05
C ALA A 26 10.51 1.58 -2.26
N ALA A 27 10.49 2.12 -1.02
CA ALA A 27 9.27 2.21 -0.25
C ALA A 27 8.31 3.26 -0.83
N GLU A 28 8.80 4.45 -1.22
CA GLU A 28 8.00 5.47 -1.90
C GLU A 28 7.39 4.92 -3.21
N ALA A 29 8.17 4.18 -4.00
CA ALA A 29 7.69 3.55 -5.22
C ALA A 29 6.60 2.50 -4.93
N ALA A 30 6.80 1.66 -3.91
CA ALA A 30 5.81 0.67 -3.50
C ALA A 30 4.53 1.29 -2.93
N VAL A 31 4.61 2.43 -2.23
CA VAL A 31 3.43 3.19 -1.78
C VAL A 31 2.64 3.72 -2.98
N ALA A 32 3.30 4.32 -3.97
CA ALA A 32 2.65 4.78 -5.20
C ALA A 32 1.99 3.61 -5.97
N MET A 33 2.67 2.46 -6.04
CA MET A 33 2.11 1.23 -6.62
C MET A 33 0.88 0.75 -5.84
N GLY A 34 0.97 0.64 -4.52
CA GLY A 34 -0.12 0.20 -3.65
C GLY A 34 -1.36 1.09 -3.76
N ALA A 35 -1.16 2.41 -3.83
CA ALA A 35 -2.23 3.38 -4.05
C ALA A 35 -2.91 3.17 -5.41
N VAL A 36 -2.15 2.96 -6.48
CA VAL A 36 -2.72 2.67 -7.80
C VAL A 36 -3.45 1.33 -7.80
N LEU A 37 -2.88 0.30 -7.18
CA LEU A 37 -3.48 -1.03 -7.06
C LEU A 37 -4.84 -1.01 -6.35
N ALA A 38 -4.99 -0.16 -5.32
CA ALA A 38 -6.27 0.04 -4.65
C ALA A 38 -7.38 0.59 -5.57
N VAL A 39 -7.01 1.19 -6.71
CA VAL A 39 -7.93 1.72 -7.72
C VAL A 39 -8.12 0.74 -8.88
N VAL A 40 -7.02 0.19 -9.40
CA VAL A 40 -7.05 -0.61 -10.63
C VAL A 40 -7.33 -2.10 -10.40
N MET A 41 -7.14 -2.60 -9.18
CA MET A 41 -7.48 -3.97 -8.79
C MET A 41 -8.27 -4.03 -7.47
N PRO A 42 -9.42 -3.33 -7.38
CA PRO A 42 -10.18 -3.19 -6.12
C PRO A 42 -10.82 -4.49 -5.64
N HIS A 43 -10.89 -5.50 -6.51
CA HIS A 43 -11.38 -6.84 -6.17
C HIS A 43 -10.33 -7.71 -5.48
N PHE A 44 -9.05 -7.30 -5.47
CA PHE A 44 -7.94 -8.07 -4.92
C PHE A 44 -7.29 -7.40 -3.70
N CYS A 45 -7.13 -6.07 -3.72
CA CYS A 45 -6.59 -5.30 -2.61
C CYS A 45 -7.18 -3.88 -2.56
N GLY A 46 -6.96 -3.16 -1.46
CA GLY A 46 -7.44 -1.79 -1.32
C GLY A 46 -7.12 -1.16 0.03
N LEU A 47 -7.54 0.11 0.20
CA LEU A 47 -7.30 0.90 1.41
C LEU A 47 -7.95 0.28 2.67
N GLY A 48 -9.02 -0.48 2.50
CA GLY A 48 -9.72 -1.19 3.57
C GLY A 48 -9.15 -2.56 3.92
N GLY A 49 -7.93 -2.87 3.46
CA GLY A 49 -7.25 -4.13 3.73
C GLY A 49 -5.96 -3.96 4.52
N ASP A 50 -5.13 -4.98 4.43
CA ASP A 50 -3.87 -5.13 5.15
C ASP A 50 -2.67 -5.15 4.20
N ALA A 51 -1.47 -4.96 4.74
CA ALA A 51 -0.23 -5.03 3.97
C ALA A 51 0.93 -5.60 4.80
N VAL A 52 1.69 -6.52 4.20
CA VAL A 52 2.93 -7.06 4.77
C VAL A 52 4.10 -6.57 3.94
N TRP A 53 5.10 -6.00 4.59
CA TRP A 53 6.27 -5.42 3.93
C TRP A 53 7.54 -6.11 4.40
N LEU A 54 8.41 -6.43 3.44
CA LEU A 54 9.79 -6.81 3.69
C LEU A 54 10.66 -5.75 3.05
N LEU A 55 11.40 -5.03 3.88
CA LEU A 55 12.28 -3.94 3.48
C LEU A 55 13.72 -4.38 3.73
N ALA A 56 14.59 -4.09 2.77
CA ALA A 56 16.01 -4.34 2.90
C ALA A 56 16.80 -3.19 2.26
N ASP A 57 17.89 -2.81 2.90
CA ASP A 57 18.80 -1.81 2.36
C ASP A 57 20.06 -2.44 1.76
N ARG A 58 20.93 -1.57 1.22
CA ARG A 58 22.18 -1.96 0.56
C ARG A 58 23.22 -2.55 1.51
N ASP A 59 23.10 -2.29 2.81
CA ASP A 59 24.02 -2.77 3.83
C ASP A 59 23.56 -4.12 4.41
N GLY A 60 22.43 -4.66 3.91
CA GLY A 60 21.85 -5.92 4.34
C GLY A 60 21.01 -5.80 5.61
N ARG A 61 20.71 -4.59 6.10
CA ARG A 61 19.73 -4.42 7.18
C ARG A 61 18.35 -4.68 6.59
N SER A 62 17.49 -5.33 7.37
CA SER A 62 16.13 -5.66 6.93
C SER A 62 15.12 -5.43 8.05
N ALA A 63 13.89 -5.14 7.63
CA ALA A 63 12.75 -4.96 8.51
C ALA A 63 11.52 -5.65 7.90
N ALA A 64 10.71 -6.23 8.77
CA ALA A 64 9.38 -6.73 8.41
C ALA A 64 8.33 -5.84 9.08
N LEU A 65 7.37 -5.32 8.30
CA LEU A 65 6.22 -4.61 8.83
C LEU A 65 4.97 -5.46 8.64
N MET A 66 4.31 -5.75 9.75
CA MET A 66 3.06 -6.51 9.79
C MET A 66 1.90 -5.52 9.91
N GLY A 67 1.47 -4.95 8.78
CA GLY A 67 0.26 -4.13 8.70
C GLY A 67 -0.98 -5.01 8.65
N ILE A 68 -1.22 -5.78 9.71
CA ILE A 68 -2.35 -6.70 9.85
C ILE A 68 -3.34 -6.15 10.88
N GLY A 69 -4.57 -5.92 10.42
CA GLY A 69 -5.68 -5.45 11.22
C GLY A 69 -5.96 -6.31 12.45
N GLN A 70 -6.28 -5.66 13.55
CA GLN A 70 -6.70 -6.32 14.79
C GLN A 70 -8.21 -6.21 14.98
N ALA A 71 -8.78 -7.18 15.70
CA ALA A 71 -10.16 -7.16 16.12
C ALA A 71 -10.44 -5.93 17.03
N PRO A 72 -11.65 -5.36 16.99
CA PRO A 72 -11.99 -4.24 17.84
C PRO A 72 -11.99 -4.68 19.31
N GLN A 73 -11.58 -3.78 20.21
CA GLN A 73 -11.57 -4.04 21.65
C GLN A 73 -12.99 -4.24 22.22
N VAL A 74 -13.97 -3.58 21.62
CA VAL A 74 -15.39 -3.76 21.91
C VAL A 74 -16.00 -4.50 20.74
N LEU A 75 -16.32 -5.76 20.94
CA LEU A 75 -16.99 -6.57 19.92
C LEU A 75 -18.46 -6.13 19.81
N PRO A 76 -19.01 -6.04 18.58
CA PRO A 76 -20.45 -5.89 18.41
C PRO A 76 -21.17 -7.16 18.87
N ASP A 77 -22.51 -7.14 18.87
CA ASP A 77 -23.28 -8.37 19.01
C ASP A 77 -22.98 -9.28 17.81
N LEU A 78 -22.38 -10.45 18.08
CA LEU A 78 -21.88 -11.36 17.06
C LEU A 78 -22.76 -12.60 16.96
N PRO A 79 -23.08 -13.07 15.74
CA PRO A 79 -23.72 -14.36 15.57
C PRO A 79 -22.78 -15.50 15.98
N ASP A 80 -23.35 -16.67 16.29
CA ASP A 80 -22.57 -17.88 16.64
C ASP A 80 -21.52 -18.26 15.59
N ALA A 81 -21.80 -17.94 14.32
CA ALA A 81 -20.87 -18.12 13.20
C ALA A 81 -20.71 -16.81 12.42
N LEU A 82 -19.46 -16.38 12.23
CA LEU A 82 -19.14 -15.18 11.46
C LEU A 82 -19.56 -15.33 9.99
N PRO A 83 -20.29 -14.35 9.42
CA PRO A 83 -20.66 -14.39 8.02
C PRO A 83 -19.43 -14.15 7.13
N MET A 84 -19.46 -14.65 5.89
CA MET A 84 -18.38 -14.39 4.92
C MET A 84 -18.38 -12.96 4.34
N ARG A 85 -19.52 -12.27 4.38
CA ARG A 85 -19.74 -10.95 3.75
C ARG A 85 -20.65 -10.08 4.61
N GLY A 86 -20.70 -8.80 4.29
CA GLY A 86 -21.51 -7.80 5.00
C GLY A 86 -20.82 -7.24 6.25
N PRO A 87 -21.47 -6.32 6.98
CA PRO A 87 -20.86 -5.63 8.12
C PRO A 87 -20.37 -6.58 9.22
N GLY A 88 -21.08 -7.69 9.47
CA GLY A 88 -20.68 -8.71 10.45
C GLY A 88 -19.41 -9.50 10.08
N ALA A 89 -18.90 -9.35 8.85
CA ALA A 89 -17.62 -9.92 8.42
C ALA A 89 -16.45 -8.91 8.55
N MET A 90 -16.74 -7.63 8.77
CA MET A 90 -15.76 -6.54 8.85
C MET A 90 -15.35 -6.30 10.30
N LEU A 91 -14.70 -7.28 10.90
CA LEU A 91 -14.37 -7.31 12.34
C LEU A 91 -12.88 -7.09 12.63
N THR A 92 -12.14 -6.57 11.67
CA THR A 92 -10.76 -6.14 11.87
C THR A 92 -10.58 -4.73 11.34
N THR A 93 -9.65 -4.00 11.95
CA THR A 93 -9.17 -2.73 11.39
C THR A 93 -8.47 -2.96 10.05
N ALA A 94 -8.28 -1.91 9.25
CA ALA A 94 -7.49 -1.95 8.02
C ALA A 94 -6.13 -1.28 8.30
N CYS A 95 -5.03 -1.97 7.98
CA CYS A 95 -3.68 -1.49 8.29
C CYS A 95 -2.82 -1.21 7.06
N ALA A 96 -3.35 -1.31 5.83
CA ALA A 96 -2.58 -1.03 4.61
C ALA A 96 -1.96 0.38 4.62
N VAL A 97 -2.75 1.41 4.93
CA VAL A 97 -2.29 2.82 4.94
C VAL A 97 -1.29 3.09 6.08
N ASP A 98 -1.50 2.48 7.24
CA ASP A 98 -0.58 2.58 8.37
C ASP A 98 0.78 1.94 8.03
N ALA A 99 0.77 0.79 7.37
CA ALA A 99 2.00 0.15 6.88
C ALA A 99 2.74 1.01 5.85
N TRP A 100 2.02 1.74 4.99
CA TRP A 100 2.63 2.69 4.04
C TRP A 100 3.34 3.81 4.78
N ASP A 101 2.67 4.47 5.73
CA ASP A 101 3.32 5.54 6.50
C ASP A 101 4.51 5.01 7.30
N ARG A 102 4.39 3.83 7.92
CA ARG A 102 5.48 3.22 8.67
C ARG A 102 6.69 2.91 7.80
N ALA A 103 6.48 2.42 6.57
CA ALA A 103 7.56 2.21 5.61
C ALA A 103 8.25 3.52 5.22
N LEU A 104 7.48 4.59 4.94
CA LEU A 104 8.02 5.91 4.65
C LEU A 104 8.77 6.53 5.84
N GLN A 105 8.30 6.29 7.08
CA GLN A 105 8.99 6.73 8.29
C GLN A 105 10.36 6.06 8.45
N LEU A 106 10.50 4.78 8.08
CA LEU A 106 11.80 4.10 8.12
C LEU A 106 12.77 4.74 7.14
N ASP A 107 12.35 5.01 5.90
CA ASP A 107 13.20 5.72 4.94
C ASP A 107 13.61 7.11 5.46
N ARG A 108 12.66 7.87 6.02
CA ARG A 108 12.94 9.19 6.62
C ARG A 108 13.93 9.11 7.79
N ALA A 109 13.83 8.09 8.63
CA ALA A 109 14.74 7.89 9.76
C ALA A 109 16.19 7.62 9.29
N GLU A 110 16.36 7.02 8.11
CA GLU A 110 17.64 6.79 7.45
C GLU A 110 18.07 7.99 6.56
N GLY A 111 17.36 9.12 6.61
CA GLY A 111 17.64 10.30 5.79
C GLY A 111 17.36 10.11 4.30
N GLN A 112 16.51 9.16 3.94
CA GLN A 112 16.12 8.83 2.56
C GLN A 112 14.69 9.29 2.26
N GLY A 113 14.32 9.22 0.98
CA GLY A 113 13.03 9.69 0.46
C GLY A 113 12.98 11.20 0.31
N GLY A 114 11.78 11.74 0.34
CA GLY A 114 11.54 13.19 0.24
C GLY A 114 10.47 13.58 -0.78
N ILE A 115 9.88 12.61 -1.48
CA ILE A 115 8.71 12.87 -2.32
C ILE A 115 7.51 13.04 -1.38
N ALA A 116 6.75 14.12 -1.57
CA ALA A 116 5.60 14.38 -0.73
C ALA A 116 4.53 13.30 -0.95
N VAL A 117 3.88 12.86 0.14
CA VAL A 117 2.82 11.84 0.07
C VAL A 117 1.73 12.19 -0.98
N PRO A 118 1.26 13.44 -1.11
CA PRO A 118 0.31 13.80 -2.17
C PRO A 118 0.82 13.47 -3.59
N ASP A 119 2.11 13.62 -3.85
CA ASP A 119 2.71 13.33 -5.16
C ASP A 119 2.80 11.82 -5.41
N LEU A 120 3.07 11.02 -4.37
CA LEU A 120 3.03 9.55 -4.44
C LEU A 120 1.62 9.03 -4.74
N LEU A 121 0.60 9.68 -4.20
CA LEU A 121 -0.80 9.29 -4.36
C LEU A 121 -1.43 9.87 -5.64
N ALA A 122 -0.87 10.94 -6.21
CA ALA A 122 -1.43 11.65 -7.36
C ALA A 122 -1.84 10.74 -8.55
N PRO A 123 -1.06 9.70 -8.94
CA PRO A 123 -1.46 8.79 -10.01
C PRO A 123 -2.75 8.02 -9.67
N ALA A 124 -2.88 7.54 -8.43
CA ALA A 124 -4.08 6.84 -7.98
C ALA A 124 -5.30 7.77 -7.96
N LEU A 125 -5.13 9.02 -7.50
CA LEU A 125 -6.20 10.02 -7.53
C LEU A 125 -6.69 10.30 -8.95
N ALA A 126 -5.78 10.47 -9.91
CA ALA A 126 -6.15 10.70 -11.30
C ALA A 126 -6.94 9.51 -11.86
N LEU A 127 -6.44 8.28 -11.68
CA LEU A 127 -7.12 7.06 -12.14
C LEU A 127 -8.49 6.86 -11.49
N ALA A 128 -8.64 7.22 -10.20
CA ALA A 128 -9.91 7.11 -9.50
C ALA A 128 -10.94 8.15 -9.98
N ARG A 129 -10.48 9.35 -10.35
CA ARG A 129 -11.35 10.45 -10.82
C ARG A 129 -11.74 10.29 -12.28
N ASP A 130 -10.75 10.01 -13.13
CA ASP A 130 -10.89 10.05 -14.58
C ASP A 130 -11.24 8.66 -15.15
N GLY A 131 -11.09 7.61 -14.34
CA GLY A 131 -11.25 6.23 -14.75
C GLY A 131 -10.02 5.69 -15.48
N PHE A 132 -10.10 4.43 -15.87
CA PHE A 132 -9.08 3.71 -16.63
C PHE A 132 -9.72 2.59 -17.45
N ALA A 133 -9.00 2.09 -18.46
CA ALA A 133 -9.48 0.96 -19.24
C ALA A 133 -9.43 -0.33 -18.42
N VAL A 134 -10.56 -1.04 -18.34
CA VAL A 134 -10.64 -2.37 -17.72
C VAL A 134 -10.19 -3.41 -18.74
N GLY A 135 -9.22 -4.25 -18.37
CA GLY A 135 -8.66 -5.34 -19.18
C GLY A 135 -8.91 -6.70 -18.58
#